data_AF-A0A5J4KF03-F1
#
_entry.id   AF-A0A5J4KF03-F1
#
_cell.length_a   1.000
_cell.length_b   1.000
_cell.length_c   1.000
_cell.angle_alpha   90.00
_cell.angle_beta   90.00
_cell.angle_gamma   90.00
#
_symmetry.space_group_name_H-M   'P 1'
#
loop_
_entity.id
_entity.type
_entity.pdbx_description
1 polymer ?
#
loop_
_entity_poly.entity_id
_entity_poly.type
_entity_poly.pdbx_seq_one_letter_code
_entity_poly.pdbx_strand_id
1 'polypeptide(L)'
;MLFNKVSYRRGIIEGVIIYALGRLGALITPAFFPDWTFVAIPLLFLVFQYILPPVWAARRMTSTKRERLSKRFWLLGPRIAAICLAFDIVISLCCGLPLTMFEVQQGPVLVRLFAHDASHLSLLDYGLYEMRTAVFLFVFYTIAVLCTRLAGGGFLRFTMPSGGNRVTL
;
A
#
# COMPACT_ATOMS: atom_id res chain seq x y z
N MET A 1 -7.25 21.51 7.58
CA MET A 1 -7.15 21.74 6.11
C MET A 1 -5.72 22.02 5.60
N LEU A 2 -4.73 22.27 6.47
CA LEU A 2 -3.35 22.64 6.07
C LEU A 2 -2.55 21.50 5.37
N PHE A 3 -2.95 20.25 5.55
CA PHE A 3 -2.21 19.07 5.10
C PHE A 3 -2.76 18.43 3.81
N ASN A 4 -3.64 19.03 3.01
CA ASN A 4 -4.30 18.29 1.92
C ASN A 4 -3.80 18.61 0.51
N LYS A 5 -2.80 19.48 0.33
CA LYS A 5 -2.28 19.86 -0.99
C LYS A 5 -0.79 19.63 -1.07
N VAL A 6 -0.40 18.54 -1.71
CA VAL A 6 0.98 18.23 -2.01
C VAL A 6 1.13 17.93 -3.50
N SER A 7 2.33 18.17 -4.05
CA SER A 7 2.64 17.78 -5.41
C SER A 7 2.48 16.26 -5.60
N TYR A 8 2.09 15.86 -6.80
CA TYR A 8 1.88 14.45 -7.17
C TYR A 8 3.10 13.58 -6.81
N ARG A 9 4.32 14.08 -7.07
CA ARG A 9 5.57 13.38 -6.74
C ARG A 9 5.72 13.14 -5.24
N ARG A 10 5.49 14.17 -4.43
CA ARG A 10 5.69 14.08 -2.98
C ARG A 10 4.64 13.21 -2.31
N GLY A 11 3.39 13.21 -2.78
CA GLY A 11 2.38 12.27 -2.26
C GLY A 11 2.71 10.80 -2.57
N ILE A 12 3.34 10.51 -3.72
CA ILE A 12 3.84 9.16 -4.02
C ILE A 12 4.98 8.81 -3.06
N ILE A 13 5.96 9.70 -2.89
CA ILE A 13 7.09 9.46 -2.00
C ILE A 13 6.63 9.21 -0.56
N GLU A 14 5.70 10.02 -0.04
CA GLU A 14 5.11 9.80 1.30
C GLU A 14 4.43 8.42 1.39
N GLY A 15 3.67 8.02 0.38
CA GLY A 15 3.06 6.69 0.34
C GLY A 15 4.10 5.56 0.33
N VAL A 16 5.15 5.67 -0.48
CA VAL A 16 6.23 4.68 -0.54
C VAL A 16 6.99 4.58 0.79
N ILE A 17 7.23 5.71 1.48
CA ILE A 17 7.85 5.72 2.81
C ILE A 17 6.99 4.96 3.82
N ILE A 18 5.67 5.22 3.83
CA ILE A 18 4.73 4.53 4.73
C ILE A 18 4.75 3.02 4.46
N TYR A 19 4.73 2.62 3.19
CA TYR A 19 4.84 1.22 2.79
C TYR A 19 6.14 0.58 3.29
N ALA A 20 7.28 1.24 3.05
CA ALA A 20 8.59 0.74 3.46
C ALA A 20 8.68 0.58 4.99
N LEU A 21 8.12 1.52 5.76
CA LEU A 21 8.05 1.41 7.22
C LEU A 21 7.22 0.21 7.67
N GLY A 22 6.04 0.01 7.07
CA GLY A 22 5.21 -1.17 7.34
C GLY A 22 5.93 -2.47 7.00
N ARG A 23 6.61 -2.49 5.84
CA ARG A 23 7.36 -3.66 5.36
C ARG A 23 8.56 -4.01 6.24
N LEU A 24 9.29 -3.00 6.72
CA LEU A 24 10.40 -3.19 7.66
C LEU A 24 9.90 -3.63 9.03
N GLY A 25 8.76 -3.09 9.49
CA GLY A 25 8.10 -3.55 10.71
C GLY A 25 7.69 -5.03 10.62
N ALA A 26 7.21 -5.47 9.46
CA ALA A 26 6.82 -6.87 9.21
C ALA A 26 8.00 -7.88 9.17
N LEU A 27 9.25 -7.41 9.26
CA LEU A 27 10.44 -8.27 9.43
C LEU A 27 10.73 -8.57 10.91
N ILE A 28 10.09 -7.87 11.85
CA ILE A 28 10.29 -8.08 13.28
C ILE A 28 9.56 -9.36 13.68
N THR A 29 10.26 -10.30 14.30
CA THR A 29 9.64 -11.55 14.73
C THR A 29 8.53 -11.31 15.75
N PRO A 30 7.31 -11.85 15.52
CA PRO A 30 6.17 -11.63 16.41
C PRO A 30 6.43 -12.02 17.87
N ALA A 31 7.34 -12.98 18.10
CA ALA A 31 7.75 -13.45 19.41
C ALA A 31 8.41 -12.37 20.32
N PHE A 32 8.83 -11.23 19.77
CA PHE A 32 9.34 -10.11 20.57
C PHE A 32 8.23 -9.29 21.25
N PHE A 33 6.97 -9.46 20.85
CA PHE A 33 5.85 -8.67 21.35
C PHE A 33 5.08 -9.42 22.44
N PRO A 34 4.97 -8.88 23.67
CA PRO A 34 4.29 -9.55 24.78
C PRO A 34 2.75 -9.48 24.69
N ASP A 35 2.08 -10.43 25.34
CA ASP A 35 0.63 -10.48 25.51
C ASP A 35 -0.15 -10.34 24.19
N TRP A 36 -1.19 -9.52 24.14
CA TRP A 36 -2.05 -9.29 22.97
C TRP A 36 -1.36 -8.48 21.85
N THR A 37 -0.19 -7.88 22.13
CA THR A 37 0.53 -7.07 21.14
C THR A 37 1.16 -7.91 20.02
N PHE A 38 1.34 -9.22 20.25
CA PHE A 38 1.76 -10.20 19.24
C PHE A 38 0.82 -10.27 18.02
N VAL A 39 -0.46 -9.91 18.18
CA VAL A 39 -1.45 -9.87 17.11
C VAL A 39 -1.67 -8.45 16.62
N ALA A 40 -1.79 -7.50 17.55
CA ALA A 40 -2.12 -6.12 17.21
C ALA A 40 -1.03 -5.44 16.38
N ILE A 41 0.25 -5.66 16.69
CA ILE A 41 1.36 -5.00 16.00
C ILE A 41 1.55 -5.51 14.57
N PRO A 42 1.57 -6.83 14.30
CA PRO A 42 1.58 -7.33 12.92
C PRO A 42 0.37 -6.88 12.10
N LEU A 43 -0.83 -6.84 12.70
CA LEU A 43 -2.02 -6.29 12.02
C LEU A 43 -1.83 -4.82 11.65
N LEU A 44 -1.24 -4.03 12.54
CA LEU A 44 -0.94 -2.63 12.29
C LEU A 44 0.11 -2.47 11.17
N PHE A 45 1.11 -3.35 11.06
CA PHE A 45 2.03 -3.36 9.93
C PHE A 45 1.33 -3.69 8.61
N LEU A 46 0.38 -4.63 8.60
CA LEU A 46 -0.44 -4.91 7.41
C LEU A 46 -1.27 -3.69 6.98
N VAL A 47 -1.81 -2.93 7.93
CA VAL A 47 -2.52 -1.68 7.63
C VAL A 47 -1.57 -0.66 6.99
N PHE A 48 -0.36 -0.49 7.52
CA PHE A 48 0.66 0.37 6.92
C PHE A 48 1.15 -0.10 5.56
N GLN A 49 1.05 -1.39 5.26
CA GLN A 49 1.51 -1.94 4.00
C GLN A 49 0.42 -1.86 2.91
N TYR A 50 -0.83 -2.21 3.22
CA TYR A 50 -1.87 -2.39 2.20
C TYR A 50 -2.91 -1.27 2.11
N ILE A 51 -3.18 -0.57 3.22
CA ILE A 51 -4.32 0.36 3.31
C ILE A 51 -3.84 1.80 3.39
N LEU A 52 -2.92 2.09 4.29
CA LEU A 52 -2.53 3.46 4.63
C LEU A 52 -1.79 4.19 3.49
N PRO A 53 -0.85 3.56 2.74
CA PRO A 53 -0.13 4.23 1.65
C PRO A 53 -1.03 4.77 0.53
N PRO A 54 -1.93 3.98 -0.09
CA PRO A 54 -2.80 4.48 -1.15
C PRO A 54 -3.81 5.50 -0.62
N VAL A 55 -4.33 5.30 0.59
CA VAL A 55 -5.27 6.23 1.24
C VAL A 55 -4.61 7.58 1.49
N TRP A 56 -3.40 7.56 2.05
CA TRP A 56 -2.62 8.75 2.37
C TRP A 56 -2.28 9.54 1.10
N ALA A 57 -1.73 8.86 0.09
CA ALA A 57 -1.38 9.47 -1.19
C ALA A 57 -2.60 10.09 -1.87
N ALA A 58 -3.74 9.37 -1.92
CA ALA A 58 -4.96 9.86 -2.54
C ALA A 58 -5.58 11.06 -1.80
N ARG A 59 -5.55 11.06 -0.47
CA ARG A 59 -6.05 12.17 0.36
C ARG A 59 -5.19 13.42 0.25
N ARG A 60 -3.87 13.26 0.12
CA ARG A 60 -2.89 14.36 0.02
C ARG A 60 -2.86 15.01 -1.37
N MET A 61 -3.29 14.27 -2.40
CA MET A 61 -3.38 14.77 -3.78
C MET A 61 -4.79 15.28 -4.08
N THR A 62 -5.19 16.39 -3.45
CA THR A 62 -6.44 17.06 -3.85
C THR A 62 -6.20 17.90 -5.10
N SER A 63 -6.89 17.55 -6.21
CA SER A 63 -6.89 18.41 -7.40
C SER A 63 -7.68 19.67 -7.10
N THR A 64 -7.12 20.82 -7.41
CA THR A 64 -7.78 22.13 -7.28
C THR A 64 -8.84 22.35 -8.37
N LYS A 65 -8.73 21.65 -9.50
CA LYS A 65 -9.73 21.66 -10.57
C LYS A 65 -10.68 20.49 -10.37
N ARG A 66 -11.99 20.77 -10.48
CA ARG A 66 -13.11 19.81 -10.47
C ARG A 66 -13.03 18.85 -11.68
N GLU A 67 -12.02 18.00 -11.71
CA GLU A 67 -11.83 17.02 -12.77
C GLU A 67 -12.60 15.74 -12.42
N ARG A 68 -13.49 15.32 -13.31
CA ARG A 68 -13.93 13.91 -13.40
C ARG A 68 -12.69 13.02 -13.36
N LEU A 69 -12.82 11.86 -12.70
CA LEU A 69 -11.76 10.89 -12.45
C LEU A 69 -10.83 10.72 -13.66
N SER A 70 -9.73 11.48 -13.70
CA SER A 70 -8.90 11.57 -14.88
C SER A 70 -8.10 10.28 -15.01
N LYS A 71 -7.71 9.92 -16.24
CA LYS A 71 -6.88 8.72 -16.52
C LYS A 71 -5.65 8.64 -15.63
N ARG A 72 -5.09 9.79 -15.26
CA ARG A 72 -3.94 9.91 -14.33
C ARG A 72 -4.25 9.44 -12.91
N PHE A 73 -5.48 9.66 -12.45
CA PHE A 73 -5.90 9.27 -11.11
C PHE A 73 -6.23 7.77 -11.04
N TRP A 74 -6.87 7.21 -12.06
CA TRP A 74 -7.10 5.76 -12.13
C TRP A 74 -5.78 4.97 -12.16
N LEU A 75 -4.78 5.48 -12.89
CA LEU A 75 -3.43 4.93 -12.93
C LEU A 75 -2.60 5.19 -11.67
N LEU A 76 -3.10 5.97 -10.70
CA LEU A 76 -2.34 6.28 -9.48
C LEU A 76 -2.16 5.04 -8.61
N GLY A 77 -3.24 4.30 -8.33
CA GLY A 77 -3.18 3.06 -7.54
C GLY A 77 -2.19 2.05 -8.11
N PRO A 78 -2.31 1.65 -9.40
CA PRO A 78 -1.37 0.73 -10.03
C PRO A 78 0.08 1.24 -10.05
N ARG A 79 0.30 2.55 -10.24
CA ARG A 79 1.64 3.12 -10.26
C ARG A 79 2.31 3.07 -8.89
N ILE A 80 1.59 3.42 -7.83
CA ILE A 80 2.15 3.34 -6.47
C ILE A 80 2.37 1.87 -6.11
N ALA A 81 1.45 0.98 -6.45
CA ALA A 81 1.61 -0.47 -6.23
C ALA A 81 2.87 -1.02 -6.93
N ALA A 82 3.11 -0.65 -8.19
CA ALA A 82 4.30 -1.08 -8.93
C ALA A 82 5.61 -0.57 -8.28
N ILE A 83 5.63 0.67 -7.79
CA ILE A 83 6.81 1.21 -7.09
C ILE A 83 7.01 0.49 -5.75
N CYS A 84 5.94 0.30 -4.97
CA CYS A 84 5.99 -0.44 -3.70
C CYS A 84 6.46 -1.89 -3.91
N LEU A 85 5.99 -2.56 -4.96
CA LEU A 85 6.44 -3.90 -5.35
C LEU A 85 7.93 -3.91 -5.69
N ALA A 86 8.43 -2.93 -6.45
CA ALA A 86 9.86 -2.83 -6.75
C ALA A 86 10.71 -2.68 -5.47
N PHE A 87 10.24 -1.87 -4.51
CA PHE A 87 10.88 -1.78 -3.19
C PHE A 87 10.75 -3.07 -2.39
N ASP A 88 9.61 -3.76 -2.48
CA ASP A 88 9.37 -5.03 -1.80
C ASP A 88 10.37 -6.10 -2.23
N ILE A 89 10.60 -6.24 -3.53
CA ILE A 89 11.59 -7.16 -4.10
C ILE A 89 12.99 -6.84 -3.57
N VAL A 90 13.37 -5.55 -3.54
CA VAL A 90 14.68 -5.15 -3.02
C VAL A 90 14.81 -5.49 -1.54
N ILE A 91 13.78 -5.18 -0.74
CA ILE A 91 13.78 -5.50 0.70
C ILE A 91 13.74 -7.01 0.92
N SER A 92 13.00 -7.78 0.12
CA SER A 92 12.91 -9.23 0.26
C SER A 92 14.25 -9.91 -0.04
N LEU A 93 14.94 -9.46 -1.09
CA LEU A 93 16.29 -9.90 -1.43
C LEU A 93 17.32 -9.58 -0.34
N CYS A 94 17.31 -8.34 0.19
CA CYS A 94 18.34 -7.86 1.11
C CYS A 94 18.08 -8.20 2.59
N CYS A 95 16.83 -8.30 3.03
CA CYS A 95 16.45 -8.42 4.45
C CYS A 95 15.59 -9.65 4.76
N GLY A 96 14.92 -10.20 3.75
CA GLY A 96 14.12 -11.43 3.88
C GLY A 96 12.63 -11.23 3.63
N LEU A 97 11.91 -12.34 3.60
CA LEU A 97 10.45 -12.35 3.47
C LEU A 97 9.79 -11.75 4.72
N PRO A 98 8.62 -11.10 4.59
CA PRO A 98 7.86 -10.66 5.75
C PRO A 98 7.25 -11.87 6.44
N LEU A 99 7.07 -11.77 7.75
CA LEU A 99 6.60 -12.87 8.55
C LEU A 99 5.09 -12.95 8.55
N THR A 100 4.57 -14.17 8.41
CA THR A 100 3.20 -14.46 8.86
C THR A 100 3.19 -14.61 10.39
N MET A 101 2.01 -14.52 11.01
CA MET A 101 1.86 -14.33 12.47
C MET A 101 2.58 -15.38 13.36
N PHE A 102 3.00 -16.52 12.81
CA PHE A 102 3.63 -17.62 13.54
C PHE A 102 5.04 -17.96 13.07
N GLU A 103 5.63 -17.16 12.18
CA GLU A 103 6.93 -17.46 11.59
C GLU A 103 8.07 -16.68 12.25
N VAL A 104 9.27 -17.25 12.16
CA VAL A 104 10.53 -16.65 12.62
C VAL A 104 11.28 -16.09 11.42
N GLN A 105 11.98 -14.95 11.60
CA GLN A 105 12.77 -14.31 10.55
C GLN A 105 13.89 -15.24 10.09
N GLN A 106 13.77 -15.73 8.86
CA GLN A 106 14.72 -16.66 8.25
C GLN A 106 15.87 -15.93 7.50
N GLY A 107 15.92 -14.60 7.58
CA GLY A 107 16.99 -13.79 6.97
C GLY A 107 16.80 -13.53 5.46
N PRO A 108 17.83 -12.97 4.79
CA PRO A 108 17.75 -12.49 3.41
C PRO A 108 17.50 -13.60 2.39
N VAL A 109 16.60 -13.35 1.43
CA VAL A 109 16.27 -14.32 0.37
C VAL A 109 17.48 -14.65 -0.48
N LEU A 110 18.38 -13.69 -0.75
CA LEU A 110 19.59 -13.93 -1.53
C LEU A 110 20.44 -15.07 -0.96
N VAL A 111 20.64 -15.11 0.35
CA VAL A 111 21.45 -16.15 0.99
C VAL A 111 20.71 -17.50 0.96
N ARG A 112 19.39 -17.45 1.10
CA ARG A 112 18.53 -18.65 1.12
C ARG A 112 18.33 -19.31 -0.23
N LEU A 113 18.48 -18.57 -1.34
CA LEU A 113 18.44 -19.12 -2.69
C LEU A 113 19.66 -20.00 -3.00
N PHE A 114 20.79 -19.79 -2.30
CA PHE A 114 22.01 -20.56 -2.48
C PHE A 114 22.31 -21.54 -1.32
N ALA A 115 21.54 -21.46 -0.22
CA ALA A 115 21.66 -22.39 0.90
C ALA A 115 21.21 -23.80 0.48
N HIS A 116 21.88 -24.85 0.98
CA HIS A 116 21.53 -26.25 0.69
C HIS A 116 20.79 -26.93 1.88
N ASP A 117 20.53 -26.18 2.95
CA ASP A 117 19.91 -26.69 4.18
C ASP A 117 18.38 -26.46 4.20
N ALA A 118 17.72 -26.79 5.31
CA ALA A 118 16.28 -26.61 5.54
C ALA A 118 15.77 -25.16 5.39
N SER A 119 16.68 -24.18 5.25
CA SER A 119 16.37 -22.78 4.96
C SER A 119 16.32 -22.46 3.45
N HIS A 120 16.60 -23.43 2.58
CA HIS A 120 16.56 -23.27 1.12
C HIS A 120 15.17 -22.82 0.67
N LEU A 121 15.14 -21.72 -0.07
CA LEU A 121 13.92 -21.20 -0.67
C LEU A 121 13.99 -21.49 -2.17
N SER A 122 13.02 -22.21 -2.73
CA SER A 122 13.00 -22.42 -4.17
C SER A 122 12.66 -21.10 -4.89
N LEU A 123 13.24 -20.91 -6.09
CA LEU A 123 12.90 -19.75 -6.95
C LEU A 123 11.41 -19.71 -7.29
N LEU A 124 10.77 -20.87 -7.37
CA LEU A 124 9.34 -20.99 -7.65
C LEU A 124 8.52 -20.49 -6.46
N ASP A 125 8.84 -20.91 -5.24
CA ASP A 125 8.14 -20.47 -4.02
C ASP A 125 8.30 -18.96 -3.81
N TYR A 126 9.50 -18.44 -4.05
CA TYR A 126 9.75 -16.99 -4.06
C TYR A 126 8.90 -16.27 -5.11
N GLY A 127 8.87 -16.79 -6.34
CA GLY A 127 8.08 -16.21 -7.43
C GLY A 127 6.58 -16.21 -7.14
N LEU A 128 6.04 -17.28 -6.56
CA LEU A 128 4.64 -17.36 -6.13
C LEU A 128 4.34 -16.38 -5.00
N TYR A 129 5.26 -16.25 -4.04
CA TYR A 129 5.14 -15.29 -2.94
C TYR A 129 5.08 -13.84 -3.46
N GLU A 130 6.00 -13.46 -4.35
CA GLU A 130 6.05 -12.13 -4.95
C GLU A 130 4.84 -11.87 -5.85
N MET A 131 4.37 -12.86 -6.63
CA MET A 131 3.14 -12.76 -7.41
C MET A 131 1.92 -12.51 -6.52
N ARG A 132 1.79 -13.25 -5.43
CA ARG A 132 0.70 -13.06 -4.47
C ARG A 132 0.72 -11.64 -3.90
N THR A 133 1.90 -11.18 -3.49
CA THR A 133 2.10 -9.82 -2.96
C THR A 133 1.76 -8.76 -4.01
N ALA A 134 2.18 -8.95 -5.26
CA ALA A 134 1.85 -8.09 -6.38
C ALA A 134 0.33 -7.96 -6.57
N VAL A 135 -0.38 -9.09 -6.66
CA VAL A 135 -1.84 -9.11 -6.83
C VAL A 135 -2.54 -8.35 -5.71
N PHE A 136 -2.16 -8.59 -4.45
CA PHE A 136 -2.74 -7.86 -3.32
C PHE A 136 -2.47 -6.37 -3.38
N LEU A 137 -1.22 -5.95 -3.69
CA LEU A 137 -0.90 -4.53 -3.81
C LEU A 137 -1.72 -3.87 -4.92
N PHE A 138 -1.82 -4.47 -6.10
CA PHE A 138 -2.61 -3.91 -7.20
C PHE A 138 -4.09 -3.79 -6.84
N VAL A 139 -4.69 -4.82 -6.24
CA VAL A 139 -6.12 -4.83 -5.88
C VAL A 139 -6.39 -3.84 -4.74
N PHE A 140 -5.66 -3.93 -3.63
CA PHE A 140 -5.91 -3.05 -2.48
C PHE A 140 -5.61 -1.59 -2.79
N TYR A 141 -4.54 -1.29 -3.51
CA TYR A 141 -4.20 0.11 -3.82
C TYR A 141 -5.19 0.71 -4.81
N THR A 142 -5.66 -0.04 -5.81
CA THR A 142 -6.69 0.46 -6.73
C THR A 142 -8.00 0.74 -6.00
N ILE A 143 -8.47 -0.20 -5.18
CA ILE A 143 -9.70 -0.05 -4.39
C ILE A 143 -9.58 1.10 -3.39
N ALA A 144 -8.48 1.18 -2.64
CA ALA A 144 -8.27 2.23 -1.66
C ALA A 144 -8.26 3.63 -2.29
N VAL A 145 -7.61 3.78 -3.44
CA VAL A 145 -7.60 5.04 -4.21
C VAL A 145 -9.00 5.40 -4.72
N LEU A 146 -9.80 4.42 -5.13
CA LEU A 146 -11.19 4.62 -5.54
C LEU A 146 -12.07 5.03 -4.35
N CYS A 147 -12.08 4.24 -3.28
CA CYS A 147 -12.87 4.47 -2.08
C CYS A 147 -12.59 5.84 -1.45
N THR A 148 -11.32 6.25 -1.39
CA THR A 148 -10.95 7.57 -0.86
C THR A 148 -11.48 8.73 -1.70
N ARG A 149 -11.60 8.57 -3.03
CA ARG A 149 -12.24 9.57 -3.87
C ARG A 149 -13.75 9.56 -3.79
N LEU A 150 -14.36 8.38 -3.69
CA LEU A 150 -15.79 8.25 -3.46
C LEU A 150 -16.18 9.00 -2.17
N ALA A 151 -15.45 8.74 -1.08
CA ALA A 151 -15.62 9.43 0.20
C ALA A 151 -15.34 10.94 0.11
N GLY A 152 -14.40 11.36 -0.74
CA GLY A 152 -14.08 12.77 -0.99
C GLY A 152 -15.06 13.52 -1.90
N GLY A 153 -16.16 12.89 -2.34
CA GLY A 153 -17.19 13.52 -3.17
C GLY A 153 -16.88 13.59 -4.67
N GLY A 154 -15.96 12.76 -5.17
CA GLY A 154 -15.49 12.81 -6.57
C GLY A 154 -16.42 12.24 -7.64
N PHE A 155 -17.48 11.51 -7.26
CA PHE A 155 -18.23 10.64 -8.20
C PHE A 155 -19.72 10.97 -8.33
N LEU A 156 -20.37 11.39 -7.24
CA LEU A 156 -21.81 11.62 -7.21
C LEU A 156 -22.10 13.11 -7.08
N ARG A 157 -21.94 13.84 -8.18
CA ARG A 157 -22.86 14.95 -8.44
C ARG A 157 -23.76 14.50 -9.58
N PHE A 158 -24.99 14.13 -9.22
CA PHE A 158 -26.13 14.39 -10.08
C PHE A 158 -26.04 15.88 -10.44
N THR A 159 -25.57 16.16 -11.65
CA THR A 159 -25.86 17.44 -12.27
C THR A 159 -27.37 17.43 -12.45
N MET A 160 -28.08 17.94 -11.45
CA MET A 160 -29.46 18.35 -11.67
C MET A 160 -29.36 19.36 -12.82
N PRO A 161 -30.02 19.10 -13.97
CA PRO A 161 -30.01 20.07 -15.06
C PRO A 161 -30.50 21.38 -14.48
N SER A 162 -29.86 22.48 -14.87
CA SER A 162 -30.16 23.82 -14.43
C SER A 162 -31.61 24.21 -14.79
N GLY A 163 -32.56 23.72 -14.01
CA GLY A 163 -33.93 24.18 -13.99
C GLY A 163 -33.98 25.40 -13.11
N GLY A 164 -33.71 26.56 -13.71
CA GLY A 164 -34.40 27.84 -13.52
C GLY A 164 -34.71 28.43 -12.13
N ASN A 165 -34.52 27.76 -10.99
CA ASN A 165 -34.84 28.33 -9.68
C ASN A 165 -33.90 27.82 -8.60
N ARG A 166 -33.15 28.78 -8.05
CA ARG A 166 -32.24 28.62 -6.91
C ARG A 166 -33.02 28.09 -5.71
N VAL A 167 -32.57 26.97 -5.14
CA VAL A 167 -32.83 26.66 -3.74
C VAL A 167 -31.48 26.40 -3.08
N THR A 168 -31.07 27.37 -2.28
CA THR A 168 -29.97 27.25 -1.32
C THR A 168 -30.53 26.66 -0.03
N LEU A 169 -29.93 25.58 0.45
CA LEU A 169 -29.80 25.26 1.87
C LEU A 169 -28.35 24.84 2.13
#